data_AF-A0A2M8VYN7-F1
#
_entry.id   AF-A0A2M8VYN7-F1
#
_cell.length_a   1.000
_cell.length_b   1.000
_cell.length_c   1.000
_cell.angle_alpha   90.00
_cell.angle_beta   90.00
_cell.angle_gamma   90.00
#
_symmetry.space_group_name_H-M   'P 1'
#
loop_
_entity.id
_entity.type
_entity.pdbx_description
1 polymer ?
#
loop_
_entity_poly.entity_id
_entity_poly.type
_entity_poly.pdbx_seq_one_letter_code
_entity_poly.pdbx_strand_id
1 'polypeptide(L)'
;MLHKAKGFGAALVVLLSTLGLGACDRDTYTSWNCTNPQGEKIAMVLKKAKMQFQNQQLDYCGSLGPLSYFDSQCPAQIQDSSKIFDATNGQLLSNGIRLTCDAL
;
A
#
# COMPACT_ATOMS: atom_id res chain seq x y z
N MET A 1 50.63 33.23 26.87
CA MET A 1 50.45 31.88 26.32
C MET A 1 48.98 31.73 25.95
N LEU A 2 48.69 31.72 24.66
CA LEU A 2 47.33 31.72 24.10
C LEU A 2 46.84 30.26 24.06
N HIS A 3 45.88 29.91 24.92
CA HIS A 3 45.32 28.56 24.95
C HIS A 3 44.51 28.32 23.68
N LYS A 4 44.97 27.30 22.94
CA LYS A 4 44.52 26.83 21.64
C LYS A 4 43.05 26.38 21.75
N ALA A 5 42.14 27.14 21.14
CA ALA A 5 40.78 26.71 20.88
C ALA A 5 40.83 25.48 19.95
N LYS A 6 40.47 24.30 20.46
CA LYS A 6 40.37 23.09 19.64
C LYS A 6 39.39 22.13 20.29
N GLY A 7 38.21 21.97 19.69
CA GLY A 7 37.31 20.87 20.07
C GLY A 7 35.81 21.05 19.85
N PHE A 8 35.30 22.25 19.56
CA PHE A 8 33.84 22.46 19.53
C PHE A 8 33.19 22.47 18.14
N GLY A 9 33.98 22.57 17.06
CA GLY A 9 33.43 22.66 15.69
C GLY A 9 32.96 21.31 15.12
N ALA A 10 33.68 20.22 15.40
CA ALA A 10 33.40 18.92 14.81
C ALA A 10 32.12 18.27 15.39
N ALA A 11 31.86 18.42 16.68
CA ALA A 11 30.69 17.85 17.34
C ALA A 11 29.37 18.48 16.85
N LEU A 12 29.38 19.79 16.59
CA LEU A 12 28.20 20.52 16.10
C LEU A 12 27.80 20.09 14.68
N VAL A 13 28.78 19.81 13.83
CA VAL A 13 28.56 19.35 12.44
C VAL A 13 27.95 17.94 12.41
N VAL A 14 28.37 17.05 13.30
CA VAL A 14 27.79 15.69 13.41
C VAL A 14 26.33 15.73 13.86
N LEU A 15 25.98 16.63 14.79
CA LEU A 15 24.62 16.80 15.29
C LEU A 15 23.65 17.41 14.27
N LEU A 16 24.13 18.28 13.39
CA LEU A 16 23.31 18.86 12.30
C LEU A 16 23.08 17.88 11.15
N SER A 17 23.92 16.85 11.02
CA SER A 17 23.85 15.86 9.94
C SER A 17 22.74 14.82 10.12
N THR A 18 22.28 14.57 11.34
CA THR A 18 21.28 13.52 11.63
C THR A 18 19.83 13.99 11.45
N LEU A 19 19.59 15.30 11.39
CA LEU A 19 18.25 15.89 11.20
C LEU A 19 17.75 15.84 9.74
N GLY A 20 18.61 15.48 8.78
CA GLY A 20 18.29 15.43 7.35
C GLY A 20 17.77 14.08 6.84
N LEU A 21 17.80 13.02 7.65
CA LEU A 21 17.32 11.68 7.28
C LEU A 21 15.90 11.44 7.80
N GLY A 22 15.02 12.42 7.65
CA GLY A 22 13.59 12.15 7.64
C GLY A 22 13.30 11.39 6.35
N ALA A 23 13.29 10.06 6.40
CA ALA A 23 12.88 9.25 5.26
C ALA A 23 11.51 9.76 4.80
N CYS A 24 11.44 10.28 3.57
CA CYS A 24 10.18 10.55 2.89
C CYS A 24 9.49 9.20 2.65
N ASP A 25 8.81 8.64 3.66
CA ASP A 25 7.88 7.54 3.46
C ASP A 25 6.67 8.14 2.72
N ARG A 26 6.80 8.25 1.39
CA ARG A 26 5.66 8.60 0.55
C ARG A 26 4.79 7.36 0.55
N ASP A 27 3.88 7.31 1.52
CA ASP A 27 2.79 6.33 1.61
C ASP A 27 2.02 6.38 0.29
N THR A 28 2.44 5.54 -0.66
CA THR A 28 1.86 5.48 -1.99
C THR A 28 0.66 4.56 -1.88
N TYR A 29 -0.52 5.13 -2.06
CA TYR A 29 -1.77 4.40 -2.14
C TYR A 29 -2.40 4.66 -3.51
N THR A 30 -3.16 3.69 -4.00
CA THR A 30 -3.96 3.83 -5.21
C THR A 30 -5.41 3.61 -4.84
N SER A 31 -6.22 4.62 -5.09
CA SER A 31 -7.67 4.58 -4.90
C SER A 31 -8.35 4.11 -6.19
N TRP A 32 -9.42 3.35 -6.03
CA TRP A 32 -10.27 2.87 -7.10
C TRP A 32 -11.73 3.02 -6.71
N ASN A 33 -12.59 3.18 -7.69
CA ASN A 33 -14.03 3.17 -7.53
C ASN A 33 -14.61 1.95 -8.23
N CYS A 34 -15.03 0.96 -7.45
CA CYS A 34 -15.57 -0.30 -7.95
C CYS A 34 -17.09 -0.25 -8.03
N THR A 35 -17.66 -0.59 -9.18
CA THR A 35 -19.09 -0.62 -9.43
C THR A 35 -19.56 -2.07 -9.47
N ASN A 36 -20.56 -2.42 -8.66
CA ASN A 36 -21.18 -3.74 -8.69
C ASN A 36 -22.21 -3.83 -9.84
N PRO A 37 -22.73 -5.04 -10.15
CA PRO A 37 -23.74 -5.20 -11.21
C PRO A 37 -25.04 -4.42 -11.00
N GLN A 38 -25.33 -4.01 -9.76
CA GLN A 38 -26.49 -3.20 -9.39
C GLN A 38 -26.24 -1.68 -9.56
N GLY A 39 -25.03 -1.27 -9.96
CA GLY A 39 -24.66 0.13 -10.15
C GLY A 39 -24.22 0.85 -8.87
N GLU A 40 -24.08 0.14 -7.75
CA GLU A 40 -23.55 0.69 -6.50
C GLU A 40 -22.03 0.88 -6.61
N LYS A 41 -21.57 2.04 -6.17
CA LYS A 41 -20.15 2.41 -6.16
C LYS A 41 -19.53 2.14 -4.79
N ILE A 42 -18.36 1.49 -4.80
CA ILE A 42 -17.63 1.04 -3.63
C ILE A 42 -16.20 1.53 -3.75
N ALA A 43 -15.75 2.31 -2.77
CA ALA A 43 -14.36 2.73 -2.71
C ALA A 43 -13.45 1.55 -2.36
N MET A 44 -12.34 1.44 -3.09
CA MET A 44 -11.27 0.51 -2.83
C MET A 44 -9.95 1.28 -2.71
N VAL A 45 -9.12 0.96 -1.74
CA VAL A 45 -7.79 1.56 -1.59
C VAL A 45 -6.76 0.46 -1.46
N LEU A 46 -5.78 0.45 -2.37
CA LEU A 46 -4.58 -0.37 -2.25
C LEU A 46 -3.51 0.48 -1.58
N LYS A 47 -2.99 0.03 -0.44
CA LYS A 47 -1.92 0.71 0.29
C LYS A 47 -0.91 -0.33 0.78
N LYS A 48 0.34 -0.24 0.30
CA LYS A 48 1.39 -1.22 0.61
C LYS A 48 0.88 -2.65 0.28
N ALA A 49 1.05 -3.62 1.18
CA ALA A 49 0.59 -4.99 1.01
C ALA A 49 -0.85 -5.22 1.53
N LYS A 50 -1.72 -4.20 1.45
CA LYS A 50 -3.08 -4.24 1.99
C LYS A 50 -4.11 -3.66 1.02
N MET A 51 -5.31 -4.21 1.08
CA MET A 51 -6.50 -3.70 0.41
C MET A 51 -7.52 -3.26 1.46
N GLN A 52 -7.98 -2.02 1.37
CA GLN A 52 -9.19 -1.55 2.03
C GLN A 52 -10.33 -1.66 1.03
N PHE A 53 -11.35 -2.45 1.34
CA PHE A 53 -12.53 -2.62 0.49
C PHE A 53 -13.76 -2.68 1.37
N GLN A 54 -14.72 -1.77 1.15
CA GLN A 54 -15.85 -1.57 2.07
C GLN A 54 -15.33 -1.29 3.50
N ASN A 55 -15.75 -2.10 4.48
CA ASN A 55 -15.30 -2.01 5.88
C ASN A 55 -14.24 -3.07 6.23
N GLN A 56 -13.60 -3.67 5.22
CA GLN A 56 -12.62 -4.74 5.40
C GLN A 56 -11.21 -4.26 5.03
N GLN A 57 -10.25 -4.61 5.88
CA GLN A 57 -8.84 -4.57 5.55
C GLN A 57 -8.38 -6.00 5.27
N LEU A 58 -7.83 -6.23 4.08
CA LEU A 58 -7.34 -7.52 3.62
C LEU A 58 -5.84 -7.43 3.38
N ASP A 59 -5.15 -8.52 3.66
CA ASP A 59 -3.72 -8.66 3.40
C ASP A 59 -3.49 -9.22 2.01
N TYR A 60 -2.40 -8.79 1.38
CA TYR A 60 -1.94 -9.31 0.11
C TYR A 60 -1.35 -10.72 0.30
N CYS A 61 -1.90 -11.68 -0.42
CA CYS A 61 -1.53 -13.09 -0.33
C CYS A 61 -0.57 -13.55 -1.43
N GLY A 62 -0.50 -12.81 -2.54
CA GLY A 62 0.38 -13.12 -3.66
C GLY A 62 -0.18 -12.63 -4.99
N SER A 63 0.56 -12.90 -6.07
CA SER A 63 0.16 -12.58 -7.44
C SER A 63 0.44 -13.75 -8.37
N LEU A 64 -0.41 -13.89 -9.39
CA LEU A 64 -0.21 -14.78 -10.53
C LEU A 64 -0.44 -13.98 -11.80
N GLY A 65 0.64 -13.58 -12.47
CA GLY A 65 0.57 -12.66 -13.60
C GLY A 65 -0.02 -11.30 -13.18
N PRO A 66 -1.06 -10.79 -13.86
CA PRO A 66 -1.69 -9.51 -13.51
C PRO A 66 -2.63 -9.60 -12.30
N LEU A 67 -2.96 -10.82 -11.86
CA LEU A 67 -3.89 -11.04 -10.76
C LEU A 67 -3.18 -10.90 -9.42
N SER A 68 -3.76 -10.10 -8.53
CA SER A 68 -3.35 -9.93 -7.14
C SER A 68 -4.43 -10.47 -6.22
N TYR A 69 -4.03 -11.27 -5.23
CA TYR A 69 -4.93 -12.01 -4.35
C TYR A 69 -4.91 -11.40 -2.95
N PHE A 70 -6.08 -11.20 -2.36
CA PHE A 70 -6.21 -10.59 -1.04
C PHE A 70 -7.22 -11.33 -0.18
N ASP A 71 -6.87 -11.52 1.09
CA ASP A 71 -7.77 -12.10 2.09
C ASP A 71 -7.47 -11.56 3.49
N SER A 72 -8.42 -11.71 4.40
CA SER A 72 -8.25 -11.49 5.84
C SER A 72 -7.21 -12.42 6.48
N GLN A 73 -7.10 -13.64 5.94
CA GLN A 73 -6.06 -14.61 6.28
C GLN A 73 -5.70 -15.37 5.01
N CYS A 74 -4.43 -15.37 4.63
CA CYS A 74 -4.02 -15.96 3.36
C CYS A 74 -4.18 -17.49 3.36
N PRO A 75 -4.93 -18.04 2.39
CA PRO A 75 -5.08 -19.49 2.24
C PRO A 75 -3.78 -20.12 1.76
N ALA A 76 -3.65 -21.44 1.95
CA ALA A 76 -2.50 -22.20 1.44
C ALA A 76 -2.40 -22.15 -0.09
N GLN A 77 -3.54 -22.14 -0.78
CA GLN A 77 -3.64 -21.86 -2.22
C GLN A 77 -4.20 -20.46 -2.43
N ILE A 78 -3.34 -19.52 -2.86
CA ILE A 78 -3.70 -18.10 -2.99
C ILE A 78 -4.90 -17.84 -3.91
N GLN A 79 -5.17 -18.74 -4.86
CA GLN A 79 -6.31 -18.66 -5.78
C GLN A 79 -7.67 -18.77 -5.07
N ASP A 80 -7.72 -19.32 -3.86
CA ASP A 80 -8.92 -19.44 -3.04
C ASP A 80 -9.22 -18.15 -2.24
N SER A 81 -8.43 -17.08 -2.45
CA SER A 81 -8.64 -15.81 -1.74
C SER A 81 -9.99 -15.19 -2.10
N SER A 82 -10.64 -14.61 -1.10
CA SER A 82 -11.95 -13.97 -1.20
C SER A 82 -12.00 -12.72 -2.10
N LYS A 83 -10.83 -12.12 -2.40
CA LYS A 83 -10.68 -11.05 -3.38
C LYS A 83 -9.56 -11.36 -4.36
N ILE A 84 -9.87 -11.20 -5.65
CA ILE A 84 -8.90 -11.30 -6.73
C ILE A 84 -9.02 -10.03 -7.57
N PHE A 85 -7.97 -9.24 -7.61
CA PHE A 85 -7.93 -7.97 -8.33
C PHE A 85 -7.01 -8.05 -9.53
N ASP A 86 -7.52 -7.64 -10.69
CA ASP A 86 -6.75 -7.45 -11.91
C ASP A 86 -6.65 -5.95 -12.19
N ALA A 87 -5.48 -5.38 -11.91
CA ALA A 87 -5.22 -3.96 -12.11
C ALA A 87 -5.15 -3.56 -13.59
N THR A 88 -4.95 -4.54 -14.49
CA THR A 88 -4.75 -4.29 -15.93
C THR A 88 -6.07 -3.97 -16.63
N ASN A 89 -7.15 -4.65 -16.23
CA ASN A 89 -8.49 -4.44 -16.78
C ASN A 89 -9.44 -3.75 -15.80
N GLY A 90 -8.95 -3.39 -14.60
CA GLY A 90 -9.76 -2.76 -13.56
C GLY A 90 -10.89 -3.67 -13.10
N GLN A 91 -10.64 -4.95 -12.81
CA GLN A 91 -11.68 -5.87 -12.36
C GLN A 91 -11.37 -6.45 -10.99
N LEU A 92 -12.37 -6.46 -10.12
CA LEU A 92 -12.31 -7.10 -8.82
C LEU A 92 -13.31 -8.24 -8.76
N LEU A 93 -12.84 -9.47 -8.55
CA LEU A 93 -13.69 -10.57 -8.14
C LEU A 93 -13.80 -10.55 -6.61
N SER A 94 -15.01 -10.42 -6.11
CA SER A 94 -15.33 -10.41 -4.68
C SER A 94 -16.36 -11.47 -4.37
N ASN A 95 -15.95 -12.54 -3.68
CA ASN A 95 -16.83 -13.66 -3.31
C ASN A 95 -17.66 -14.20 -4.50
N GLY A 96 -17.02 -14.30 -5.67
CA GLY A 96 -17.66 -14.75 -6.92
C GLY A 96 -18.39 -13.68 -7.73
N ILE A 97 -18.57 -12.47 -7.20
CA ILE A 97 -19.18 -11.33 -7.92
C ILE A 97 -18.08 -10.50 -8.56
N ARG A 98 -18.21 -10.17 -9.85
CA ARG A 98 -17.28 -9.31 -10.57
C ARG A 98 -17.72 -7.85 -10.49
N LEU A 99 -16.81 -6.97 -10.10
CA LEU A 99 -16.97 -5.53 -10.06
C LEU A 99 -16.00 -4.88 -11.06
N THR A 100 -16.43 -3.78 -11.65
CA THR A 100 -15.59 -2.94 -12.53
C THR A 100 -15.05 -1.78 -11.73
N CYS A 101 -13.73 -1.61 -11.68
CA CYS A 101 -13.04 -0.64 -10.87
C CYS A 101 -12.25 0.35 -11.74
N ASP A 102 -12.52 1.64 -11.55
CA ASP A 102 -11.80 2.74 -12.20
C ASP A 102 -10.84 3.40 -11.21
N ALA A 103 -9.59 3.64 -11.61
CA ALA A 103 -8.63 4.34 -10.77
C ALA A 103 -9.06 5.80 -10.55
N LEU A 104 -8.86 6.30 -9.32
CA LEU A 104 -9.17 7.68 -8.87
C LEU A 104 -7.92 8.53 -8.76
#